data_AF-A0A254Q0H3-F1
#
_entry.id   AF-A0A254Q0H3-F1
#
_cell.length_a   1.000
_cell.length_b   1.000
_cell.length_c   1.000
_cell.angle_alpha   90.00
_cell.angle_beta   90.00
_cell.angle_gamma   90.00
#
_symmetry.space_group_name_H-M   'P 1'
#
loop_
_entity.id
_entity.type
_entity.pdbx_description
1 polymer ?
#
loop_
_entity_poly.entity_id
_entity_poly.type
_entity_poly.pdbx_seq_one_letter_code
_entity_poly.pdbx_strand_id
1 'polypeptide(L)'
;MKWLSKLLFLIALGAPLSASALFDQCKNLFPEQQIPSTPQVGRDLCFDDFAIYYSPIDKKPIYTVEKLNGEQLEAPHPRRSNQFYEEARLRSSERALLSDYRGSGYDRGHNVPAGDMTHEKGMAQSFSLANIMPQARQNNQGIWAKRVEASTRMYIKRAQGDIYIFTGSVGQAGSIGKSKVTIPSHLYKLVYDPTKKTAWAYWVENTDEAQMSPPISYAELVQKTGINFHLPVDVIENNSSKQLVGGWYPIFFDQYSAEKVVGIISNIKAGRVASLEIQYDRNAELAQKLSQEIQTQGLMKVTLSQSSPPDSPAISYERNRVTVIVHSR
;
A
#
# COMPACT_ATOMS: atom_id res chain seq x y z
N MET A 1 26.36 -14.89 -66.28
CA MET A 1 26.58 -14.26 -64.96
C MET A 1 25.36 -13.37 -64.72
N LYS A 2 24.26 -13.78 -64.06
CA LYS A 2 24.06 -14.51 -62.79
C LYS A 2 24.79 -13.85 -61.60
N TRP A 3 23.98 -13.42 -60.62
CA TRP A 3 24.29 -12.98 -59.25
C TRP A 3 24.88 -11.56 -59.15
N LEU A 4 24.60 -10.71 -58.14
CA LEU A 4 23.65 -10.70 -57.00
C LEU A 4 23.32 -9.19 -56.75
N SER A 5 22.30 -8.72 -56.00
CA SER A 5 21.30 -9.32 -55.11
C SER A 5 20.01 -8.45 -55.08
N LYS A 6 19.09 -8.68 -54.12
CA LYS A 6 18.04 -7.74 -53.70
C LYS A 6 18.20 -7.41 -52.21
N LEU A 7 18.29 -6.13 -51.86
CA LEU A 7 18.40 -5.71 -50.45
C LEU A 7 16.99 -5.67 -49.81
N LEU A 8 16.59 -6.77 -49.18
CA LEU A 8 15.39 -6.83 -48.35
C LEU A 8 15.69 -6.24 -46.97
N PHE A 9 15.23 -5.02 -46.72
CA PHE A 9 15.21 -4.44 -45.38
C PHE A 9 14.16 -5.16 -44.53
N LEU A 10 14.59 -6.13 -43.73
CA LEU A 10 13.81 -6.69 -42.65
C LEU A 10 13.76 -5.68 -41.50
N ILE A 11 12.72 -4.83 -41.51
CA ILE A 11 12.32 -4.06 -40.32
C ILE A 11 11.71 -5.07 -39.35
N ALA A 12 12.54 -5.66 -38.50
CA ALA A 12 12.06 -6.40 -37.34
C ALA A 12 11.40 -5.39 -36.40
N LEU A 13 10.06 -5.43 -36.30
CA LEU A 13 9.36 -4.71 -35.23
C LEU A 13 9.86 -5.27 -33.90
N GLY A 14 10.61 -4.47 -33.17
CA GLY A 14 11.01 -4.77 -31.81
C GLY A 14 9.79 -4.75 -30.90
N ALA A 15 9.12 -5.89 -30.76
CA ALA A 15 8.26 -6.11 -29.61
C ALA A 15 9.13 -5.93 -28.35
N PRO A 16 8.65 -5.20 -27.32
CA PRO A 16 9.43 -5.03 -26.10
C PRO A 16 9.65 -6.40 -25.46
N LEU A 17 10.90 -6.86 -25.38
CA LEU A 17 11.23 -8.05 -24.61
C LEU A 17 10.90 -7.77 -23.14
N SER A 18 9.82 -8.35 -22.64
CA SER A 18 9.58 -8.44 -21.21
C SER A 18 10.72 -9.24 -20.57
N ALA A 19 11.49 -8.59 -19.71
CA ALA A 19 12.58 -9.25 -18.99
C ALA A 19 12.01 -10.04 -17.82
N SER A 20 11.82 -11.35 -17.99
CA SER A 20 11.44 -12.23 -16.89
C SER A 20 12.59 -12.39 -15.91
N ALA A 21 12.36 -12.02 -14.65
CA ALA A 21 13.22 -12.44 -13.54
C ALA A 21 13.09 -13.97 -13.34
N LEU A 22 14.19 -14.66 -13.02
CA LEU A 22 14.18 -16.12 -12.87
C LEU A 22 14.00 -16.56 -11.42
N PHE A 23 14.69 -15.91 -10.46
CA PHE A 23 14.56 -16.18 -9.02
C PHE A 23 14.68 -17.68 -8.65
N ASP A 24 15.47 -18.45 -9.40
CA ASP A 24 15.46 -19.93 -9.36
C ASP A 24 15.71 -20.52 -7.95
N GLN A 25 16.42 -19.77 -7.09
CA GLN A 25 16.79 -20.20 -5.73
C GLN A 25 15.78 -19.79 -4.64
N CYS A 26 14.80 -18.94 -4.94
CA CYS A 26 13.87 -18.37 -3.95
C CYS A 26 12.42 -18.25 -4.46
N LYS A 27 12.09 -19.00 -5.53
CA LYS A 27 10.76 -19.03 -6.14
C LYS A 27 9.64 -19.46 -5.17
N ASN A 28 9.98 -20.19 -4.11
CA ASN A 28 9.11 -20.59 -3.00
C ASN A 28 8.61 -19.42 -2.12
N LEU A 29 9.19 -18.22 -2.26
CA LEU A 29 8.73 -17.00 -1.57
C LEU A 29 7.58 -16.31 -2.32
N PHE A 30 7.27 -16.74 -3.55
CA PHE A 30 6.23 -16.16 -4.38
C PHE A 30 4.92 -16.96 -4.29
N PRO A 31 3.74 -16.30 -4.32
CA PRO A 31 2.43 -16.97 -4.38
C PRO A 31 2.37 -17.93 -5.57
N GLU A 32 1.98 -19.18 -5.34
CA GLU A 32 1.93 -20.24 -6.37
C GLU A 32 3.22 -20.38 -7.21
N GLN A 33 4.36 -19.92 -6.68
CA GLN A 33 5.64 -19.82 -7.39
C GLN A 33 5.58 -18.92 -8.65
N GLN A 34 4.59 -18.03 -8.77
CA GLN A 34 4.44 -17.09 -9.88
C GLN A 34 5.23 -15.80 -9.63
N ILE A 35 6.15 -15.49 -10.54
CA ILE A 35 7.03 -14.32 -10.44
C ILE A 35 6.35 -13.12 -11.13
N PRO A 36 6.26 -11.93 -10.49
CA PRO A 36 5.70 -10.73 -11.10
C PRO A 36 6.36 -10.36 -12.43
N SER A 37 5.55 -10.06 -13.45
CA SER A 37 6.02 -9.55 -14.73
C SER A 37 5.91 -8.02 -14.80
N THR A 38 6.90 -7.39 -15.43
CA THR A 38 7.02 -5.93 -15.52
C THR A 38 7.82 -5.55 -16.79
N PRO A 39 7.57 -4.38 -17.41
CA PRO A 39 8.42 -3.85 -18.47
C PRO A 39 9.77 -3.32 -17.96
N GLN A 40 9.95 -3.19 -16.64
CA GLN A 40 11.19 -2.66 -16.04
C GLN A 40 12.29 -3.73 -16.05
N VAL A 41 13.51 -3.36 -16.47
CA VAL A 41 14.66 -4.28 -16.50
C VAL A 41 15.43 -4.19 -15.18
N GLY A 42 15.40 -5.28 -14.41
CA GLY A 42 16.03 -5.36 -13.08
C GLY A 42 17.15 -6.40 -12.95
N ARG A 43 17.46 -6.73 -11.71
CA ARG A 43 18.33 -7.84 -11.25
C ARG A 43 17.56 -8.62 -10.19
N ASP A 44 17.47 -9.94 -10.35
CA ASP A 44 16.94 -10.83 -9.33
C ASP A 44 18.00 -11.12 -8.26
N LEU A 45 17.63 -10.90 -7.01
CA LEU A 45 18.45 -11.18 -5.84
C LEU A 45 17.65 -12.02 -4.85
N CYS A 46 17.99 -13.30 -4.74
CA CYS A 46 17.50 -14.16 -3.67
C CYS A 46 18.24 -13.87 -2.36
N PHE A 47 17.50 -13.77 -1.28
CA PHE A 47 17.97 -13.86 0.10
C PHE A 47 17.25 -15.04 0.77
N ASP A 48 17.54 -15.33 2.03
CA ASP A 48 16.98 -16.52 2.70
C ASP A 48 15.46 -16.38 2.92
N ASP A 49 15.04 -15.18 3.38
CA ASP A 49 13.68 -14.93 3.88
C ASP A 49 12.85 -14.03 2.94
N PHE A 50 13.49 -13.46 1.93
CA PHE A 50 12.88 -12.53 0.97
C PHE A 50 13.61 -12.55 -0.39
N ALA A 51 12.98 -11.98 -1.41
CA ALA A 51 13.59 -11.76 -2.71
C ALA A 51 13.42 -10.31 -3.18
N ILE A 52 14.36 -9.82 -4.00
CA ILE A 52 14.35 -8.45 -4.52
C ILE A 52 14.48 -8.48 -6.04
N TYR A 53 13.59 -7.77 -6.73
CA TYR A 53 13.83 -7.34 -8.10
C TYR A 53 14.35 -5.90 -8.09
N TYR A 54 15.64 -5.72 -8.34
CA TYR A 54 16.37 -4.48 -8.11
C TYR A 54 16.54 -3.67 -9.41
N SER A 55 16.30 -2.36 -9.38
CA SER A 55 16.58 -1.48 -10.54
C SER A 55 18.07 -1.08 -10.54
N PRO A 56 18.88 -1.52 -11.53
CA PRO A 56 20.28 -1.09 -11.67
C PRO A 56 20.41 0.40 -12.07
N ILE A 57 19.32 1.04 -12.49
CA ILE A 57 19.26 2.44 -12.89
C ILE A 57 18.92 3.32 -11.68
N ASP A 58 17.85 2.98 -10.94
CA ASP A 58 17.38 3.74 -9.78
C ASP A 58 18.11 3.41 -8.48
N LYS A 59 18.82 2.28 -8.47
CA LYS A 59 19.64 1.78 -7.36
C LYS A 59 18.86 1.46 -6.08
N LYS A 60 17.59 1.08 -6.27
CA LYS A 60 16.63 0.66 -5.24
C LYS A 60 15.79 -0.52 -5.77
N PRO A 61 15.01 -1.23 -4.93
CA PRO A 61 13.99 -2.15 -5.41
C PRO A 61 13.02 -1.55 -6.43
N ILE A 62 12.66 -2.34 -7.44
CA ILE A 62 11.42 -2.22 -8.22
C ILE A 62 10.28 -2.78 -7.36
N TYR A 63 10.49 -4.01 -6.87
CA TYR A 63 9.71 -4.65 -5.81
C TYR A 63 10.61 -5.59 -4.99
N THR A 64 10.19 -5.87 -3.76
CA THR A 64 10.60 -7.02 -2.96
C THR A 64 9.41 -7.95 -2.75
N VAL A 65 9.67 -9.19 -2.36
CA VAL A 65 8.65 -10.11 -1.82
C VAL A 65 9.17 -10.74 -0.53
N GLU A 66 8.30 -10.82 0.47
CA GLU A 66 8.50 -11.55 1.72
C GLU A 66 7.24 -12.38 2.02
N LYS A 67 7.42 -13.52 2.69
CA LYS A 67 6.34 -14.45 3.05
C LYS A 67 6.32 -14.63 4.57
N LEU A 68 5.24 -14.21 5.20
CA LEU A 68 5.10 -14.12 6.66
C LEU A 68 3.79 -14.78 7.13
N ASN A 69 3.84 -15.47 8.26
CA ASN A 69 2.67 -16.00 8.96
C ASN A 69 2.68 -15.63 10.44
N GLY A 70 1.60 -15.97 11.17
CA GLY A 70 1.45 -15.65 12.59
C GLY A 70 2.57 -16.23 13.47
N GLU A 71 2.98 -17.48 13.21
CA GLU A 71 4.03 -18.18 13.96
C GLU A 71 5.38 -17.46 13.83
N GLN A 72 5.78 -17.07 12.61
CA GLN A 72 7.02 -16.32 12.37
C GLN A 72 7.04 -14.96 13.10
N LEU A 73 5.90 -14.30 13.26
CA LEU A 73 5.79 -13.01 13.96
C LEU A 73 5.62 -13.14 15.49
N GLU A 74 5.50 -14.35 16.01
CA GLU A 74 5.45 -14.66 17.45
C GLU A 74 6.73 -15.35 17.94
N ALA A 75 7.52 -15.91 17.03
CA ALA A 75 8.84 -16.46 17.31
C ALA A 75 9.81 -15.42 17.91
N PRO A 76 10.83 -15.85 18.68
CA PRO A 76 11.88 -14.95 19.16
C PRO A 76 12.66 -14.31 18.01
N HIS A 77 12.56 -12.98 17.88
CA HIS A 77 13.31 -12.24 16.86
C HIS A 77 14.76 -11.96 17.30
N PRO A 78 15.76 -12.07 16.40
CA PRO A 78 17.14 -11.73 16.68
C PRO A 78 17.32 -10.23 16.95
N ARG A 79 18.42 -9.87 17.61
CA ARG A 79 18.74 -8.46 17.87
C ARG A 79 19.09 -7.75 16.56
N ARG A 80 18.50 -6.56 16.32
CA ARG A 80 18.85 -5.71 15.17
C ARG A 80 20.34 -5.40 15.12
N SER A 81 21.01 -5.79 14.04
CA SER A 81 22.44 -5.53 13.82
C SER A 81 22.74 -4.05 13.54
N ASN A 82 21.83 -3.38 12.80
CA ASN A 82 21.98 -2.03 12.27
C ASN A 82 23.23 -1.82 11.37
N GLN A 83 23.80 -2.91 10.85
CA GLN A 83 24.99 -2.91 9.98
C GLN A 83 24.59 -2.92 8.50
N PHE A 84 24.36 -1.73 7.94
CA PHE A 84 24.12 -1.56 6.51
C PHE A 84 25.37 -1.85 5.69
N TYR A 85 25.21 -2.57 4.58
CA TYR A 85 26.30 -2.94 3.68
C TYR A 85 25.92 -2.82 2.20
N GLU A 86 26.92 -2.64 1.36
CA GLU A 86 26.76 -2.49 -0.09
C GLU A 86 26.65 -3.87 -0.74
N GLU A 87 25.64 -4.09 -1.58
CA GLU A 87 25.40 -5.40 -2.18
C GLU A 87 26.51 -5.76 -3.19
N ALA A 88 27.36 -6.71 -2.81
CA ALA A 88 28.53 -7.11 -3.58
C ALA A 88 28.20 -7.96 -4.82
N ARG A 89 26.99 -8.56 -4.87
CA ARG A 89 26.51 -9.30 -6.06
C ARG A 89 26.13 -8.37 -7.23
N LEU A 90 25.89 -7.09 -6.96
CA LEU A 90 25.61 -6.07 -7.97
C LEU A 90 26.92 -5.43 -8.47
N ARG A 91 26.94 -5.04 -9.75
CA ARG A 91 28.06 -4.29 -10.32
C ARG A 91 28.20 -2.94 -9.61
N SER A 92 29.43 -2.43 -9.49
CA SER A 92 29.72 -1.14 -8.84
C SER A 92 28.96 0.04 -9.45
N SER A 93 28.71 0.01 -10.77
CA SER A 93 27.90 1.01 -11.49
C SER A 93 26.41 0.94 -11.16
N GLU A 94 25.91 -0.23 -10.77
CA GLU A 94 24.48 -0.56 -10.57
C GLU A 94 24.04 -0.39 -9.11
N ARG A 95 24.96 -0.53 -8.13
CA ARG A 95 24.61 -0.51 -6.70
C ARG A 95 24.61 0.88 -6.07
N ALA A 96 23.84 1.03 -4.99
CA ALA A 96 23.95 2.14 -4.06
C ALA A 96 25.12 1.95 -3.08
N LEU A 97 25.71 3.06 -2.60
CA LEU A 97 26.82 3.08 -1.65
C LEU A 97 26.39 3.71 -0.32
N LEU A 98 27.09 3.38 0.78
CA LEU A 98 26.81 3.99 2.10
C LEU A 98 27.04 5.51 2.10
N SER A 99 27.97 5.97 1.27
CA SER A 99 28.25 7.40 1.06
C SER A 99 27.12 8.16 0.39
N ASP A 100 26.22 7.50 -0.34
CA ASP A 100 25.12 8.20 -1.05
C ASP A 100 24.03 8.68 -0.09
N TYR A 101 23.79 7.92 0.98
CA TYR A 101 22.83 8.25 2.04
C TYR A 101 23.40 9.22 3.08
N ARG A 102 24.71 9.21 3.32
CA ARG A 102 25.36 10.00 4.38
C ARG A 102 25.23 11.49 4.12
N GLY A 103 24.44 12.18 4.95
CA GLY A 103 24.20 13.62 4.82
C GLY A 103 23.20 14.01 3.72
N SER A 104 22.48 13.04 3.15
CA SER A 104 21.51 13.27 2.06
C SER A 104 20.18 13.90 2.51
N GLY A 105 19.88 13.88 3.80
CA GLY A 105 18.57 14.22 4.36
C GLY A 105 17.56 13.06 4.39
N TYR A 106 17.84 11.96 3.68
CA TYR A 106 16.96 10.78 3.61
C TYR A 106 17.42 9.65 4.51
N ASP A 107 16.47 8.94 5.10
CA ASP A 107 16.70 7.69 5.81
C ASP A 107 16.99 6.54 4.84
N ARG A 108 17.66 5.50 5.36
CA ARG A 108 17.80 4.19 4.73
C ARG A 108 16.54 3.36 4.99
N GLY A 109 15.47 3.68 4.28
CA GLY A 109 14.17 3.02 4.38
C GLY A 109 14.23 1.58 3.88
N HIS A 110 13.74 0.63 4.67
CA HIS A 110 13.71 -0.79 4.29
C HIS A 110 12.46 -1.10 3.46
N ASN A 111 12.57 -1.97 2.47
CA ASN A 111 11.40 -2.52 1.77
C ASN A 111 10.92 -3.80 2.48
N VAL A 112 11.84 -4.72 2.78
CA VAL A 112 11.65 -5.85 3.71
C VAL A 112 12.14 -5.43 5.10
N PRO A 113 11.27 -5.26 6.11
CA PRO A 113 11.68 -4.73 7.41
C PRO A 113 12.55 -5.71 8.18
N ALA A 114 13.66 -5.21 8.76
CA ALA A 114 14.52 -6.01 9.63
C ALA A 114 13.77 -6.61 10.85
N GLY A 115 12.65 -5.99 11.26
CA GLY A 115 11.80 -6.50 12.34
C GLY A 115 10.97 -7.74 11.99
N ASP A 116 10.90 -8.12 10.72
CA ASP A 116 10.10 -9.24 10.23
C ASP A 116 10.96 -10.52 10.05
N MET A 117 12.27 -10.42 10.30
CA MET A 117 13.24 -11.52 10.19
C MET A 117 13.31 -12.37 11.46
N THR A 118 13.39 -13.69 11.32
CA THR A 118 13.43 -14.68 12.42
C THR A 118 14.83 -15.26 12.71
N HIS A 119 15.82 -14.95 11.87
CA HIS A 119 17.19 -15.51 11.97
C HIS A 119 18.25 -14.40 11.93
N GLU A 120 19.40 -14.60 12.57
CA GLU A 120 20.51 -13.64 12.50
C GLU A 120 20.99 -13.38 11.06
N LYS A 121 20.97 -14.40 10.19
CA LYS A 121 21.35 -14.28 8.78
C LYS A 121 20.35 -13.42 7.99
N GLY A 122 19.04 -13.68 8.11
CA GLY A 122 17.99 -12.86 7.50
C GLY A 122 17.99 -11.41 8.03
N MET A 123 18.15 -11.27 9.35
CA MET A 123 18.33 -9.98 10.01
C MET A 123 19.50 -9.21 9.40
N ALA A 124 20.68 -9.83 9.24
CA ALA A 124 21.82 -9.20 8.56
C ALA A 124 21.50 -8.85 7.10
N GLN A 125 20.95 -9.80 6.33
CA GLN A 125 20.59 -9.63 4.93
C GLN A 125 19.64 -8.46 4.68
N SER A 126 18.68 -8.21 5.58
CA SER A 126 17.74 -7.09 5.46
C SER A 126 18.41 -5.71 5.43
N PHE A 127 19.66 -5.59 5.91
CA PHE A 127 20.45 -4.35 5.87
C PHE A 127 21.30 -4.19 4.59
N SER A 128 21.20 -5.11 3.62
CA SER A 128 21.77 -4.92 2.27
C SER A 128 21.18 -3.66 1.63
N LEU A 129 22.01 -2.76 1.09
CA LEU A 129 21.51 -1.57 0.37
C LEU A 129 20.68 -1.92 -0.87
N ALA A 130 20.68 -3.17 -1.34
CA ALA A 130 19.73 -3.64 -2.35
C ALA A 130 18.27 -3.64 -1.86
N ASN A 131 18.03 -3.76 -0.54
CA ASN A 131 16.72 -3.67 0.12
C ASN A 131 16.27 -2.24 0.45
N ILE A 132 17.14 -1.25 0.19
CA ILE A 132 16.98 0.10 0.73
C ILE A 132 16.54 1.09 -0.36
N MET A 133 15.73 2.08 0.05
CA MET A 133 15.38 3.25 -0.75
C MET A 133 15.56 4.55 0.07
N PRO A 134 15.81 5.70 -0.58
CA PRO A 134 15.76 7.00 0.09
C PRO A 134 14.34 7.29 0.57
N GLN A 135 14.13 7.27 1.88
CA GLN A 135 12.82 7.48 2.49
C GLN A 135 12.82 8.76 3.34
N ALA A 136 11.77 9.57 3.20
CA ALA A 136 11.58 10.75 4.05
C ALA A 136 11.52 10.31 5.54
N ARG A 137 12.11 11.08 6.43
CA ARG A 137 12.42 10.63 7.79
C ARG A 137 11.16 10.44 8.64
N GLN A 138 10.23 11.39 8.58
CA GLN A 138 8.94 11.29 9.26
C GLN A 138 8.03 10.28 8.56
N ASN A 139 8.26 10.01 7.27
CA ASN A 139 7.62 8.89 6.57
C ASN A 139 8.05 7.54 7.18
N ASN A 140 9.36 7.25 7.14
CA ASN A 140 9.98 6.01 7.63
C ASN A 140 9.65 5.74 9.10
N GLN A 141 9.99 6.68 9.97
CA GLN A 141 9.90 6.53 11.43
C GLN A 141 8.47 6.75 11.97
N GLY A 142 7.60 7.36 11.16
CA GLY A 142 6.23 7.72 11.50
C GLY A 142 5.22 6.84 10.79
N ILE A 143 4.63 7.36 9.72
CA ILE A 143 3.47 6.76 9.04
C ILE A 143 3.75 5.34 8.52
N TRP A 144 4.92 5.10 7.92
CA TRP A 144 5.26 3.80 7.34
C TRP A 144 5.38 2.73 8.42
N ALA A 145 6.29 2.90 9.37
CA ALA A 145 6.48 1.95 10.47
C ALA A 145 5.21 1.74 11.31
N LYS A 146 4.44 2.80 11.61
CA LYS A 146 3.33 2.76 12.58
C LYS A 146 1.95 2.47 11.98
N ARG A 147 1.72 2.75 10.69
CA ARG A 147 0.40 2.62 10.04
C ARG A 147 0.40 1.67 8.83
N VAL A 148 1.55 1.39 8.24
CA VAL A 148 1.70 0.42 7.14
C VAL A 148 2.26 -0.89 7.69
N GLU A 149 3.50 -0.89 8.21
CA GLU A 149 4.15 -2.12 8.66
C GLU A 149 3.48 -2.73 9.91
N ALA A 150 3.25 -1.93 10.96
CA ALA A 150 2.62 -2.43 12.19
C ALA A 150 1.21 -2.97 11.93
N SER A 151 0.42 -2.30 11.09
CA SER A 151 -0.91 -2.77 10.70
C SER A 151 -0.87 -4.03 9.83
N THR A 152 0.13 -4.17 8.97
CA THR A 152 0.38 -5.40 8.19
C THR A 152 0.73 -6.56 9.12
N ARG A 153 1.70 -6.39 10.03
CA ARG A 153 2.03 -7.39 11.07
C ARG A 153 0.82 -7.77 11.93
N MET A 154 0.02 -6.78 12.34
CA MET A 154 -1.23 -7.04 13.07
C MET A 154 -2.24 -7.85 12.28
N TYR A 155 -2.32 -7.68 10.96
CA TYR A 155 -3.17 -8.53 10.11
C TYR A 155 -2.66 -9.97 10.08
N ILE A 156 -1.37 -10.16 9.79
CA ILE A 156 -0.72 -11.47 9.63
C ILE A 156 -0.88 -12.32 10.90
N LYS A 157 -0.71 -11.74 12.09
CA LYS A 157 -0.93 -12.43 13.38
C LYS A 157 -2.34 -12.98 13.60
N ARG A 158 -3.34 -12.54 12.83
CA ARG A 158 -4.73 -13.06 12.87
C ARG A 158 -5.13 -13.82 11.61
N ALA A 159 -4.24 -13.93 10.63
CA ALA A 159 -4.49 -14.65 9.40
C ALA A 159 -4.27 -16.15 9.58
N GLN A 160 -4.84 -16.95 8.67
CA GLN A 160 -4.62 -18.39 8.63
C GLN A 160 -3.66 -18.71 7.49
N GLY A 161 -2.49 -19.23 7.83
CA GLY A 161 -1.43 -19.59 6.89
C GLY A 161 -0.54 -18.42 6.47
N ASP A 162 0.15 -18.60 5.34
CA ASP A 162 1.13 -17.65 4.81
C ASP A 162 0.46 -16.46 4.13
N ILE A 163 0.89 -15.25 4.51
CA ILE A 163 0.59 -13.99 3.84
C ILE A 163 1.81 -13.58 3.02
N TYR A 164 1.55 -13.12 1.80
CA TYR A 164 2.59 -12.66 0.88
C TYR A 164 2.55 -11.14 0.79
N ILE A 165 3.71 -10.51 0.95
CA ILE A 165 3.84 -9.06 0.99
C ILE A 165 4.81 -8.62 -0.08
N PHE A 166 4.38 -7.72 -0.96
CA PHE A 166 5.27 -7.08 -1.92
C PHE A 166 5.43 -5.61 -1.56
N THR A 167 6.66 -5.17 -1.36
CA THR A 167 6.98 -3.77 -1.04
C THR A 167 7.76 -3.16 -2.20
N GLY A 168 7.49 -1.91 -2.54
CA GLY A 168 8.26 -1.20 -3.56
C GLY A 168 7.94 0.28 -3.59
N SER A 169 8.44 0.96 -4.62
CA SER A 169 8.31 2.41 -4.73
C SER A 169 8.40 2.89 -6.18
N VAL A 170 7.69 3.98 -6.48
CA VAL A 170 7.55 4.52 -7.85
C VAL A 170 7.82 6.02 -7.92
N GLY A 171 7.92 6.52 -9.14
CA GLY A 171 8.16 7.93 -9.45
C GLY A 171 9.58 8.37 -9.10
N GLN A 172 9.86 9.64 -9.37
CA GLN A 172 11.18 10.24 -9.19
C GLN A 172 11.02 11.66 -8.64
N ALA A 173 11.53 11.89 -7.43
CA ALA A 173 11.57 13.19 -6.75
C ALA A 173 13.00 13.75 -6.65
N GLY A 174 13.91 13.27 -7.51
CA GLY A 174 15.34 13.60 -7.51
C GLY A 174 16.21 12.36 -7.27
N SER A 175 17.44 12.58 -6.83
CA SER A 175 18.40 11.52 -6.51
C SER A 175 19.40 11.94 -5.44
N ILE A 176 19.88 11.00 -4.64
CA ILE A 176 20.92 11.22 -3.62
C ILE A 176 22.29 10.66 -4.05
N GLY A 177 23.34 11.27 -3.51
CA GLY A 177 24.71 10.78 -3.62
C GLY A 177 25.37 10.90 -5.00
N LYS A 178 26.62 10.41 -5.09
CA LYS A 178 27.37 10.38 -6.37
C LYS A 178 26.86 9.29 -7.29
N SER A 179 26.33 8.20 -6.73
CA SER A 179 25.75 7.10 -7.48
C SER A 179 24.40 7.45 -8.14
N LYS A 180 23.78 8.58 -7.74
CA LYS A 180 22.42 9.01 -8.14
C LYS A 180 21.35 7.96 -7.80
N VAL A 181 21.25 7.57 -6.53
CA VAL A 181 20.16 6.70 -6.07
C VAL A 181 18.84 7.47 -6.16
N THR A 182 17.87 6.98 -6.92
CA THR A 182 16.59 7.67 -7.14
C THR A 182 15.81 7.81 -5.84
N ILE A 183 15.33 9.02 -5.56
CA ILE A 183 14.33 9.27 -4.51
C ILE A 183 12.96 8.95 -5.12
N PRO A 184 12.22 7.94 -4.67
CA PRO A 184 10.87 7.69 -5.14
C PRO A 184 9.91 8.79 -4.65
N SER A 185 8.85 9.07 -5.40
CA SER A 185 7.79 9.98 -4.94
C SER A 185 6.72 9.27 -4.11
N HIS A 186 6.53 7.96 -4.32
CA HIS A 186 5.55 7.15 -3.61
C HIS A 186 6.09 5.77 -3.25
N LEU A 187 5.57 5.23 -2.15
CA LEU A 187 5.86 3.92 -1.60
C LEU A 187 4.58 3.07 -1.63
N TYR A 188 4.70 1.77 -1.88
CA TYR A 188 3.57 0.85 -1.79
C TYR A 188 3.93 -0.42 -1.03
N LYS A 189 2.94 -0.98 -0.31
CA LYS A 189 3.02 -2.32 0.29
C LYS A 189 1.73 -3.06 -0.04
N LEU A 190 1.81 -4.00 -0.97
CA LEU A 190 0.77 -4.94 -1.36
C LEU A 190 0.74 -6.09 -0.36
N VAL A 191 -0.43 -6.44 0.15
CA VAL A 191 -0.65 -7.60 1.02
C VAL A 191 -1.61 -8.55 0.31
N TYR A 192 -1.26 -9.83 0.25
CA TYR A 192 -2.08 -10.89 -0.33
C TYR A 192 -2.34 -12.00 0.70
N ASP A 193 -3.62 -12.28 0.93
CA ASP A 193 -4.11 -13.40 1.74
C ASP A 193 -4.64 -14.50 0.80
N PRO A 194 -3.90 -15.62 0.62
CA PRO A 194 -4.34 -16.71 -0.25
C PRO A 194 -5.55 -17.46 0.28
N THR A 195 -5.69 -17.57 1.61
CA THR A 195 -6.81 -18.26 2.26
C THR A 195 -8.13 -17.55 1.98
N LYS A 196 -8.11 -16.22 1.85
CA LYS A 196 -9.26 -15.39 1.46
C LYS A 196 -9.28 -15.01 -0.02
N LYS A 197 -8.19 -15.28 -0.75
CA LYS A 197 -7.91 -14.77 -2.10
C LYS A 197 -8.16 -13.27 -2.25
N THR A 198 -7.73 -12.48 -1.26
CA THR A 198 -7.88 -11.02 -1.28
C THR A 198 -6.53 -10.32 -1.28
N ALA A 199 -6.43 -9.22 -2.02
CA ALA A 199 -5.27 -8.34 -2.00
C ALA A 199 -5.65 -6.87 -1.95
N TRP A 200 -4.89 -6.09 -1.21
CA TRP A 200 -4.99 -4.64 -1.10
C TRP A 200 -3.58 -4.04 -0.98
N ALA A 201 -3.43 -2.76 -1.33
CA ALA A 201 -2.14 -2.10 -1.21
C ALA A 201 -2.22 -0.78 -0.47
N TYR A 202 -1.29 -0.56 0.45
CA TYR A 202 -0.99 0.77 0.95
C TYR A 202 -0.31 1.58 -0.15
N TRP A 203 -0.67 2.86 -0.30
CA TRP A 203 -0.08 3.80 -1.25
C TRP A 203 0.17 5.14 -0.54
N VAL A 204 1.44 5.49 -0.32
CA VAL A 204 1.83 6.61 0.54
C VAL A 204 2.88 7.48 -0.15
N GLU A 205 2.72 8.80 -0.11
CA GLU A 205 3.73 9.75 -0.58
C GLU A 205 5.03 9.64 0.22
N ASN A 206 6.19 9.81 -0.42
CA ASN A 206 7.49 9.79 0.23
C ASN A 206 7.88 11.19 0.74
N THR A 207 7.02 11.80 1.56
CA THR A 207 7.17 13.14 2.14
C THR A 207 7.09 13.07 3.67
N ASP A 208 7.63 14.08 4.36
CA ASP A 208 7.56 14.14 5.82
C ASP A 208 6.15 14.52 6.33
N GLU A 209 5.34 15.12 5.45
CA GLU A 209 3.95 15.54 5.65
C GLU A 209 2.92 14.45 5.28
N ALA A 210 3.37 13.31 4.76
CA ALA A 210 2.53 12.26 4.20
C ALA A 210 1.40 11.81 5.13
N GLN A 211 0.18 11.71 4.57
CA GLN A 211 -1.03 11.28 5.29
C GLN A 211 -1.49 9.90 4.85
N MET A 212 -2.23 9.20 5.73
CA MET A 212 -2.84 7.91 5.39
C MET A 212 -4.08 8.11 4.53
N SER A 213 -4.14 7.41 3.40
CA SER A 213 -5.35 7.11 2.64
C SER A 213 -5.87 5.70 2.98
N PRO A 214 -7.13 5.37 2.65
CA PRO A 214 -7.57 3.98 2.57
C PRO A 214 -6.71 3.19 1.56
N PRO A 215 -6.45 1.89 1.79
CA PRO A 215 -5.74 1.06 0.83
C PRO A 215 -6.40 1.03 -0.55
N ILE A 216 -5.57 1.05 -1.60
CA ILE A 216 -6.02 0.92 -2.99
C ILE A 216 -6.25 -0.56 -3.37
N SER A 217 -7.05 -0.78 -4.41
CA SER A 217 -7.29 -2.12 -4.94
C SER A 217 -6.06 -2.71 -5.61
N TYR A 218 -6.02 -4.05 -5.73
CA TYR A 218 -4.98 -4.74 -6.49
C TYR A 218 -4.90 -4.26 -7.96
N ALA A 219 -6.05 -4.14 -8.63
CA ALA A 219 -6.11 -3.68 -10.02
C ALA A 219 -5.56 -2.25 -10.18
N GLU A 220 -5.86 -1.35 -9.24
CA GLU A 220 -5.31 0.00 -9.23
C GLU A 220 -3.79 0.00 -9.00
N LEU A 221 -3.26 -0.85 -8.11
CA LEU A 221 -1.82 -0.99 -7.94
C LEU A 221 -1.14 -1.48 -9.23
N VAL A 222 -1.68 -2.51 -9.89
CA VAL A 222 -1.17 -3.01 -11.16
C VAL A 222 -1.15 -1.89 -12.21
N GLN A 223 -2.22 -1.09 -12.29
CA GLN A 223 -2.29 0.08 -13.19
C GLN A 223 -1.23 1.16 -12.85
N LYS A 224 -1.04 1.50 -11.57
CA LYS A 224 -0.08 2.55 -11.15
C LYS A 224 1.38 2.12 -11.28
N THR A 225 1.68 0.82 -11.16
CA THR A 225 3.06 0.29 -11.14
C THR A 225 3.50 -0.30 -12.47
N GLY A 226 2.57 -0.76 -13.31
CA GLY A 226 2.87 -1.56 -14.50
C GLY A 226 3.38 -2.97 -14.18
N ILE A 227 3.28 -3.42 -12.93
CA ILE A 227 3.73 -4.73 -12.46
C ILE A 227 2.50 -5.63 -12.33
N ASN A 228 2.45 -6.73 -13.08
CA ASN A 228 1.48 -7.80 -12.85
C ASN A 228 2.07 -8.80 -11.86
N PHE A 229 1.51 -8.85 -10.64
CA PHE A 229 1.98 -9.73 -9.57
C PHE A 229 1.44 -11.18 -9.66
N HIS A 230 0.63 -11.50 -10.66
CA HIS A 230 0.01 -12.83 -10.89
C HIS A 230 -0.70 -13.41 -9.67
N LEU A 231 -1.39 -12.56 -8.89
CA LEU A 231 -2.12 -13.01 -7.71
C LEU A 231 -3.49 -13.60 -8.11
N PRO A 232 -3.82 -14.83 -7.71
CA PRO A 232 -5.15 -15.40 -7.88
C PRO A 232 -6.09 -14.82 -6.81
N VAL A 233 -6.40 -13.54 -6.95
CA VAL A 233 -7.48 -12.89 -6.19
C VAL A 233 -8.83 -13.31 -6.74
N ASP A 234 -9.80 -13.52 -5.86
CA ASP A 234 -11.19 -13.65 -6.32
C ASP A 234 -11.60 -12.28 -6.88
N VAL A 235 -11.80 -12.22 -8.19
CA VAL A 235 -12.25 -11.02 -8.87
C VAL A 235 -13.66 -10.73 -8.37
N ILE A 236 -13.79 -9.73 -7.49
CA ILE A 236 -15.08 -9.06 -7.26
C ILE A 236 -15.41 -8.34 -8.57
N GLU A 237 -16.07 -9.08 -9.47
CA GLU A 237 -16.56 -8.54 -10.73
C GLU A 237 -17.62 -7.48 -10.44
N ASN A 238 -17.17 -6.23 -10.28
CA ASN A 238 -18.01 -5.07 -10.55
C ASN A 238 -18.18 -4.94 -12.06
N ASN A 239 -18.82 -5.95 -12.66
CA ASN A 239 -19.27 -5.97 -14.05
C ASN A 239 -20.47 -5.03 -14.20
N SER A 240 -20.19 -3.74 -14.03
CA SER A 240 -21.10 -2.66 -14.35
C SER A 240 -20.30 -1.39 -14.54
N SER A 241 -20.69 -0.61 -15.55
CA SER A 241 -20.40 0.81 -15.67
C SER A 241 -21.10 1.59 -14.53
N LYS A 242 -20.72 1.31 -13.28
CA LYS A 242 -21.14 2.06 -12.10
C LYS A 242 -20.13 3.16 -11.85
N GLN A 243 -20.60 4.35 -12.21
CA GLN A 243 -20.26 5.63 -11.60
C GLN A 243 -19.82 5.45 -10.14
N LEU A 244 -18.68 6.05 -9.78
CA LEU A 244 -18.06 5.98 -8.46
C LEU A 244 -19.11 6.18 -7.36
N VAL A 245 -19.14 5.24 -6.42
CA VAL A 245 -19.83 5.36 -5.14
C VAL A 245 -18.75 5.20 -4.09
N GLY A 246 -18.33 6.30 -3.51
CA GLY A 246 -17.28 6.31 -2.51
C GLY A 246 -17.71 5.75 -1.16
N GLY A 247 -16.75 5.72 -0.22
CA GLY A 247 -16.93 5.11 1.10
C GLY A 247 -17.94 5.86 1.97
N TRP A 248 -18.37 5.22 3.05
CA TRP A 248 -19.20 5.88 4.07
C TRP A 248 -18.41 6.18 5.34
N TYR A 249 -18.83 7.21 6.07
CA TYR A 249 -18.27 7.55 7.38
C TYR A 249 -19.35 8.12 8.32
N PRO A 250 -19.33 7.76 9.62
CA PRO A 250 -20.25 8.31 10.61
C PRO A 250 -19.74 9.64 11.17
N ILE A 251 -20.66 10.56 11.44
CA ILE A 251 -20.43 11.78 12.21
C ILE A 251 -21.36 11.74 13.42
N PHE A 252 -20.77 11.67 14.61
CA PHE A 252 -21.50 11.56 15.86
C PHE A 252 -21.88 12.93 16.45
N PHE A 253 -23.11 13.03 16.95
CA PHE A 253 -23.68 14.19 17.62
C PHE A 253 -24.28 13.76 18.97
N ASP A 254 -23.54 14.00 20.05
CA ASP A 254 -24.06 13.91 21.43
C ASP A 254 -24.94 15.12 21.78
N GLN A 255 -24.71 16.24 21.10
CA GLN A 255 -25.48 17.47 21.11
C GLN A 255 -25.36 18.17 19.74
N TYR A 256 -26.16 19.21 19.52
CA TYR A 256 -26.10 20.02 18.30
C TYR A 256 -24.73 20.69 18.12
N SER A 257 -24.20 20.70 16.89
CA SER A 257 -22.91 21.32 16.54
C SER A 257 -23.00 21.94 15.15
N ALA A 258 -23.02 23.28 15.10
CA ALA A 258 -23.10 24.02 13.83
C ALA A 258 -21.89 23.75 12.92
N GLU A 259 -20.67 23.62 13.49
CA GLU A 259 -19.44 23.32 12.75
C GLU A 259 -19.55 22.00 11.96
N LYS A 260 -20.01 20.93 12.61
CA LYS A 260 -20.21 19.63 11.97
C LYS A 260 -21.27 19.70 10.86
N VAL A 261 -22.37 20.44 11.09
CA VAL A 261 -23.43 20.66 10.10
C VAL A 261 -22.91 21.42 8.88
N VAL A 262 -22.16 22.50 9.08
CA VAL A 262 -21.49 23.27 8.01
C VAL A 262 -20.51 22.39 7.23
N GLY A 263 -19.73 21.54 7.91
CA GLY A 263 -18.83 20.57 7.27
C GLY A 263 -19.56 19.56 6.37
N ILE A 264 -20.72 19.05 6.80
CA ILE A 264 -21.59 18.18 5.99
C ILE A 264 -22.11 18.94 4.76
N ILE A 265 -22.71 20.12 4.97
CA ILE A 265 -23.28 20.95 3.89
C ILE A 265 -22.22 21.35 2.86
N SER A 266 -21.01 21.68 3.29
CA SER A 266 -19.89 22.00 2.41
C SER A 266 -19.52 20.82 1.50
N ASN A 267 -19.45 19.60 2.05
CA ASN A 267 -19.15 18.41 1.24
C ASN A 267 -20.31 18.00 0.31
N ILE A 268 -21.57 18.22 0.71
CA ILE A 268 -22.73 18.08 -0.21
C ILE A 268 -22.59 19.06 -1.39
N LYS A 269 -22.36 20.35 -1.11
CA LYS A 269 -22.23 21.40 -2.14
C LYS A 269 -21.03 21.20 -3.05
N ALA A 270 -19.94 20.62 -2.53
CA ALA A 270 -18.77 20.22 -3.30
C ALA A 270 -19.01 18.93 -4.15
N GLY A 271 -20.22 18.37 -4.16
CA GLY A 271 -20.57 17.18 -4.92
C GLY A 271 -19.97 15.88 -4.38
N ARG A 272 -19.39 15.88 -3.18
CA ARG A 272 -18.67 14.74 -2.58
C ARG A 272 -19.57 13.77 -1.84
N VAL A 273 -20.86 14.05 -1.68
CA VAL A 273 -21.82 13.22 -0.94
C VAL A 273 -22.81 12.59 -1.92
N ALA A 274 -22.96 11.26 -1.83
CA ALA A 274 -23.93 10.47 -2.58
C ALA A 274 -25.28 10.45 -1.88
N SER A 275 -25.30 10.13 -0.58
CA SER A 275 -26.50 10.06 0.25
C SER A 275 -26.19 10.28 1.73
N LEU A 276 -27.24 10.54 2.51
CA LEU A 276 -27.18 10.78 3.95
C LEU A 276 -28.29 10.03 4.69
N GLU A 277 -27.92 9.32 5.74
CA GLU A 277 -28.83 8.74 6.73
C GLU A 277 -28.53 9.32 8.12
N ILE A 278 -29.56 9.56 8.92
CA ILE A 278 -29.45 9.97 10.31
C ILE A 278 -30.09 8.89 11.19
N GLN A 279 -29.25 8.19 11.95
CA GLN A 279 -29.65 7.16 12.91
C GLN A 279 -29.72 7.72 14.33
N TYR A 280 -30.76 7.36 15.07
CA TYR A 280 -30.95 7.75 16.47
C TYR A 280 -31.65 6.64 17.28
N ASP A 281 -31.44 6.62 18.59
CA ASP A 281 -32.22 5.78 19.52
C ASP A 281 -33.29 6.61 20.21
N ARG A 282 -32.91 7.43 21.22
CA ARG A 282 -33.87 8.23 22.02
C ARG A 282 -33.94 9.70 21.61
N ASN A 283 -32.90 10.25 20.98
CA ASN A 283 -32.78 11.69 20.71
C ASN A 283 -33.40 12.09 19.35
N ALA A 284 -34.71 11.90 19.21
CA ALA A 284 -35.45 12.20 18.00
C ALA A 284 -35.43 13.69 17.63
N GLU A 285 -35.47 14.59 18.62
CA GLU A 285 -35.48 16.04 18.41
C GLU A 285 -34.21 16.52 17.71
N LEU A 286 -33.03 16.08 18.18
CA LEU A 286 -31.75 16.42 17.55
C LEU A 286 -31.67 15.82 16.13
N ALA A 287 -32.14 14.59 15.92
CA ALA A 287 -32.14 13.96 14.61
C ALA A 287 -33.03 14.71 13.60
N GLN A 288 -34.24 15.11 14.01
CA GLN A 288 -35.14 15.92 13.19
C GLN A 288 -34.56 17.30 12.88
N LYS A 289 -33.97 17.98 13.87
CA LYS A 289 -33.30 19.29 13.68
C LYS A 289 -32.17 19.20 12.66
N LEU A 290 -31.27 18.23 12.80
CA LEU A 290 -30.17 17.99 11.87
C LEU A 290 -30.68 17.68 10.45
N SER A 291 -31.70 16.82 10.34
CA SER A 291 -32.33 16.48 9.05
C SER A 291 -32.94 17.70 8.37
N GLN A 292 -33.70 18.53 9.09
CA GLN A 292 -34.32 19.74 8.53
C GLN A 292 -33.27 20.73 8.03
N GLU A 293 -32.20 20.96 8.81
CA GLU A 293 -31.17 21.94 8.47
C GLU A 293 -30.33 21.49 7.26
N ILE A 294 -29.91 20.22 7.25
CA ILE A 294 -29.13 19.64 6.14
C ILE A 294 -29.95 19.59 4.85
N GLN A 295 -31.23 19.20 4.91
CA GLN A 295 -32.11 19.21 3.72
C GLN A 295 -32.31 20.62 3.16
N THR A 296 -32.53 21.61 4.05
CA THR A 296 -32.79 23.01 3.64
C THR A 296 -31.55 23.68 3.07
N GLN A 297 -30.39 23.55 3.73
CA GLN A 297 -29.17 24.28 3.34
C GLN A 297 -28.27 23.50 2.38
N GLY A 298 -28.32 22.17 2.42
CA GLY A 298 -27.54 21.26 1.58
C GLY A 298 -28.25 20.82 0.30
N LEU A 299 -29.58 21.01 0.19
CA LEU A 299 -30.40 20.60 -0.95
C LEU A 299 -30.31 19.10 -1.29
N MET A 300 -30.13 18.27 -0.26
CA MET A 300 -30.04 16.80 -0.37
C MET A 300 -31.05 16.15 0.58
N LYS A 301 -31.82 15.19 0.08
CA LYS A 301 -32.75 14.41 0.91
C LYS A 301 -31.98 13.61 1.97
N VAL A 302 -32.48 13.62 3.21
CA VAL A 302 -31.91 12.90 4.34
C VAL A 302 -32.88 11.81 4.80
N THR A 303 -32.40 10.58 4.93
CA THR A 303 -33.17 9.48 5.52
C THR A 303 -33.06 9.54 7.05
N LEU A 304 -34.18 9.40 7.77
CA LEU A 304 -34.18 9.24 9.23
C LEU A 304 -34.50 7.78 9.56
N SER A 305 -33.76 7.22 10.53
CA SER A 305 -33.86 5.83 10.95
C SER A 305 -33.76 5.73 12.47
N GLN A 306 -34.75 5.14 13.12
CA GLN A 306 -34.72 4.90 14.56
C GLN A 306 -34.27 3.47 14.84
N SER A 307 -33.24 3.32 15.67
CA SER A 307 -32.70 2.03 16.08
C SER A 307 -32.42 2.03 17.58
N SER A 308 -33.14 1.17 18.31
CA SER A 308 -33.00 0.97 19.75
C SER A 308 -32.49 -0.45 20.01
N PRO A 309 -31.18 -0.64 20.28
CA PRO A 309 -30.64 -1.95 20.63
C PRO A 309 -31.35 -2.53 21.88
N PRO A 310 -31.54 -3.86 21.96
CA PRO A 310 -32.14 -4.48 23.12
C PRO A 310 -31.29 -4.25 24.38
N ASP A 311 -31.97 -4.08 25.52
CA ASP A 311 -31.35 -3.86 26.81
C ASP A 311 -30.45 -5.06 27.17
N SER A 312 -29.17 -4.78 27.46
CA SER A 312 -28.17 -5.77 27.86
C SER A 312 -27.54 -5.37 29.19
N PRO A 313 -27.53 -6.24 30.22
CA PRO A 313 -26.92 -5.93 31.50
C PRO A 313 -25.38 -5.82 31.43
N ALA A 314 -24.76 -6.26 30.32
CA ALA A 314 -23.32 -6.20 30.11
C ALA A 314 -22.84 -5.02 29.23
N ILE A 315 -23.77 -4.28 28.60
CA ILE A 315 -23.43 -3.24 27.60
C ILE A 315 -24.25 -1.97 27.86
N SER A 316 -23.57 -0.89 28.22
CA SER A 316 -24.15 0.45 28.23
C SER A 316 -24.09 1.04 26.82
N TYR A 317 -25.24 1.44 26.28
CA TYR A 317 -25.35 2.10 24.97
C TYR A 317 -25.54 3.61 25.13
N GLU A 318 -24.91 4.41 24.28
CA GLU A 318 -25.04 5.88 24.27
C GLU A 318 -26.34 6.33 23.59
N ARG A 319 -27.48 5.98 24.19
CA ARG A 319 -28.84 6.10 23.59
C ARG A 319 -29.31 7.51 23.20
N ASN A 320 -28.59 8.55 23.65
CA ASN A 320 -28.88 9.94 23.32
C ASN A 320 -28.05 10.49 22.16
N ARG A 321 -27.07 9.72 21.64
CA ARG A 321 -26.27 10.10 20.47
C ARG A 321 -27.07 9.93 19.19
N VAL A 322 -26.94 10.91 18.31
CA VAL A 322 -27.39 10.85 16.91
C VAL A 322 -26.18 10.62 16.01
N THR A 323 -26.32 9.76 15.00
CA THR A 323 -25.25 9.44 14.04
C THR A 323 -25.68 9.83 12.64
N VAL A 324 -24.96 10.76 12.02
CA VAL A 324 -25.12 11.09 10.59
C VAL A 324 -24.17 10.21 9.79
N ILE A 325 -24.70 9.26 9.02
CA ILE A 325 -23.94 8.40 8.12
C ILE A 325 -23.88 9.11 6.76
N VAL A 326 -22.67 9.52 6.38
CA VAL A 326 -22.39 10.15 5.09
C VAL A 326 -21.86 9.09 4.13
N HIS A 327 -22.53 8.87 3.00
CA HIS A 327 -21.98 8.10 1.88
C HIS A 327 -21.35 9.08 0.91
N SER A 328 -20.06 8.93 0.57
CA SER A 328 -19.41 9.79 -0.41
C SER A 328 -19.75 9.38 -1.84
N ARG A 329 -19.54 10.29 -2.80
CA ARG A 329 -19.36 9.92 -4.21
C ARG A 329 -17.94 9.42 -4.43
#